data_AF-A0A135LE49-F1
#
_entry.id   AF-A0A135LE49-F1
#
_cell.length_a   1.000
_cell.length_b   1.000
_cell.length_c   1.000
_cell.angle_alpha   90.00
_cell.angle_beta   90.00
_cell.angle_gamma   90.00
#
_symmetry.space_group_name_H-M   'P 1'
#
loop_
_entity.id
_entity.type
_entity.pdbx_description
1 polymer ?
#
loop_
_entity_poly.entity_id
_entity_poly.type
_entity_poly.pdbx_seq_one_letter_code
_entity_poly.pdbx_strand_id
1 'polypeptide(L)'
;MRMRVTELGVLANLVISVGALTVGRNPLQARGPVASSSAPPSSSPTGDAWKTMQCSQVQGDPANQWQQADAKSAWDTTIAAWKDQPSTDGFSQFFSNYIHGPQGMRCSDIGTENRCSQPVECEDARIPAGAMILNGFTGIHQIHASVFQAIELARASVTNNVGTFTSAFAPQPKDNGAMIKMIIDAAMLVVSFGTSMLYNVVLQNAANVIGKAIAADMTGAMLSTAVTYYKTNMKGAIEGLQVQNTIDSFVGVTMTSWKNMETSYLKTIFAGADPSGIESLYATINNGTIAAATDKLDLADTSTEIEKILYGQMISYAWSVSPDKARPFVWQSAVYCDESTTPLSKGTFVENSSLSKIYVCYKNKMHLLVNAHEIKGTGFSSSVLPGGEHDTLNGKDYGGITIEDIVISSVDGWTQNNQQNGYPRADIDSIVNSFGGDNVPSVRTPGFFNLPICLNAGKAEDNIRYGWGNNSPYWPCENPEGYTSTGTNLHVKKGCILINDAKRCANWGGAYNVADQNTANSTATIYAMFKGTSEKLVDKEVPGCKLVASWPREWGDLDFTEDNCLEDRSQLYKQCCNAETKNTDLVDNPYGP
;
A
#
# COMPACT_ATOMS: atom_id res chain seq x y z
N MET A 1 -36.87 29.40 -27.09
CA MET A 1 -35.59 28.88 -27.62
C MET A 1 -35.05 27.90 -26.58
N ARG A 2 -35.30 26.60 -26.78
CA ARG A 2 -34.94 25.49 -25.89
C ARG A 2 -34.03 24.55 -26.68
N MET A 3 -32.88 24.19 -26.15
CA MET A 3 -32.14 23.00 -26.57
C MET A 3 -31.75 22.21 -25.32
N ARG A 4 -32.17 20.94 -25.34
CA ARG A 4 -31.74 19.86 -24.46
C ARG A 4 -30.48 19.24 -25.06
N VAL A 5 -29.53 18.84 -24.23
CA VAL A 5 -28.58 17.75 -24.55
C VAL A 5 -28.51 16.84 -23.34
N THR A 6 -28.58 15.55 -23.65
CA THR A 6 -28.87 14.36 -22.85
C THR A 6 -27.61 13.69 -22.26
N GLU A 7 -27.83 13.08 -21.09
CA GLU A 7 -27.35 11.77 -20.61
C GLU A 7 -25.92 11.29 -20.92
N LEU A 8 -25.16 11.03 -19.85
CA LEU A 8 -24.29 9.86 -19.70
C LEU A 8 -24.17 9.54 -18.20
N GLY A 9 -24.93 8.55 -17.76
CA GLY A 9 -24.88 7.97 -16.42
C GLY A 9 -25.31 6.51 -16.50
N VAL A 10 -24.78 5.71 -15.58
CA VAL A 10 -24.96 4.25 -15.39
C VAL A 10 -23.92 3.39 -16.10
N LEU A 11 -22.98 2.86 -15.30
CA LEU A 11 -22.79 1.41 -15.14
C LEU A 11 -21.87 1.15 -13.93
N ALA A 12 -22.51 0.85 -12.80
CA ALA A 12 -21.91 0.15 -11.66
C ALA A 12 -22.54 -1.26 -11.60
N ASN A 13 -21.71 -2.23 -11.18
CA ASN A 13 -22.02 -3.61 -10.81
C ASN A 13 -22.43 -4.59 -11.92
N LEU A 14 -21.56 -5.58 -12.17
CA LEU A 14 -22.01 -6.95 -12.39
C LEU A 14 -20.94 -7.96 -11.93
N VAL A 15 -21.31 -8.73 -10.89
CA VAL A 15 -20.67 -9.97 -10.43
C VAL A 15 -20.99 -11.09 -11.41
N ILE A 16 -20.02 -11.90 -11.86
CA ILE A 16 -20.22 -13.25 -12.44
C ILE A 16 -18.93 -14.07 -12.16
N SER A 17 -18.85 -15.09 -11.29
CA SER A 17 -19.48 -16.43 -11.29
C SER A 17 -19.41 -17.18 -12.63
N VAL A 18 -18.23 -17.67 -13.03
CA VAL A 18 -18.09 -18.44 -14.27
C VAL A 18 -18.42 -19.93 -14.04
N GLY A 19 -19.71 -20.24 -14.18
CA GLY A 19 -20.20 -21.55 -14.58
C GLY A 19 -20.55 -21.54 -16.07
N ALA A 20 -20.09 -22.58 -16.78
CA ALA A 20 -20.32 -22.97 -18.17
C ALA A 20 -21.43 -22.26 -18.96
N LEU A 21 -21.12 -21.86 -20.21
CA LEU A 21 -22.04 -21.97 -21.37
C LEU A 21 -21.30 -21.72 -22.69
N THR A 22 -21.15 -22.79 -23.47
CA THR A 22 -20.80 -22.80 -24.89
C THR A 22 -21.96 -22.32 -25.75
N VAL A 23 -21.75 -21.37 -26.67
CA VAL A 23 -22.67 -21.12 -27.80
C VAL A 23 -21.87 -20.82 -29.07
N GLY A 24 -22.09 -21.64 -30.09
CA GLY A 24 -21.45 -21.53 -31.40
C GLY A 24 -22.03 -20.44 -32.32
N ARG A 25 -21.25 -20.08 -33.34
CA ARG A 25 -21.69 -19.28 -34.49
C ARG A 25 -21.17 -19.89 -35.78
N ASN A 26 -22.08 -20.15 -36.72
CA ASN A 26 -21.80 -20.42 -38.13
C ASN A 26 -21.44 -19.13 -38.89
N PRO A 27 -20.59 -19.19 -39.93
CA PRO A 27 -20.14 -18.01 -40.66
C PRO A 27 -21.01 -17.68 -41.89
N LEU A 28 -21.11 -16.38 -42.19
CA LEU A 28 -21.63 -15.85 -43.46
C LEU A 28 -20.49 -15.78 -44.49
N GLN A 29 -20.78 -16.29 -45.69
CA GLN A 29 -19.92 -16.29 -46.87
C GLN A 29 -19.78 -14.92 -47.52
N ALA A 30 -18.58 -14.60 -48.00
CA ALA A 30 -18.35 -13.73 -49.16
C ALA A 30 -17.22 -14.32 -50.03
N ARG A 31 -17.44 -14.35 -51.35
CA ARG A 31 -16.59 -14.93 -52.42
C ARG A 31 -15.59 -13.89 -52.96
N GLY A 32 -14.40 -14.37 -53.38
CA GLY A 32 -13.64 -13.82 -54.51
C GLY A 32 -12.10 -13.83 -54.35
N PRO A 33 -11.29 -14.30 -55.33
CA PRO A 33 -10.00 -14.94 -55.05
C PRO A 33 -8.77 -14.08 -55.38
N VAL A 34 -7.72 -14.17 -54.57
CA VAL A 34 -6.34 -13.92 -54.99
C VAL A 34 -5.46 -15.00 -54.36
N ALA A 35 -4.84 -15.81 -55.20
CA ALA A 35 -3.91 -16.85 -54.78
C ALA A 35 -2.62 -16.22 -54.26
N SER A 36 -2.33 -16.45 -52.99
CA SER A 36 -0.99 -16.35 -52.40
C SER A 36 -0.89 -17.44 -51.34
N SER A 37 0.08 -18.33 -51.53
CA SER A 37 0.31 -19.50 -50.70
C SER A 37 0.80 -19.09 -49.31
N SER A 38 -0.12 -18.95 -48.36
CA SER A 38 0.19 -19.00 -46.93
C SER A 38 -0.48 -20.24 -46.35
N ALA A 39 0.31 -21.14 -45.76
CA ALA A 39 -0.18 -22.27 -45.00
C ALA A 39 -1.23 -21.82 -43.96
N PRO A 40 -2.23 -22.65 -43.62
CA PRO A 40 -3.19 -22.32 -42.57
C PRO A 40 -2.45 -22.03 -41.25
N PRO A 41 -2.97 -21.17 -40.37
CA PRO A 41 -2.42 -21.05 -39.02
C PRO A 41 -2.42 -22.45 -38.40
N SER A 42 -1.24 -22.93 -38.03
CA SER A 42 -1.08 -24.25 -37.43
C SER A 42 -2.06 -24.37 -36.27
N SER A 43 -2.93 -25.36 -36.34
CA SER A 43 -3.77 -25.81 -35.22
C SER A 43 -2.93 -25.83 -33.96
N SER A 44 -3.38 -25.16 -32.90
CA SER A 44 -2.77 -25.27 -31.57
C SER A 44 -2.46 -26.74 -31.28
N PRO A 45 -1.23 -27.09 -30.84
CA PRO A 45 -0.88 -28.48 -30.58
C PRO A 45 -1.89 -29.06 -29.58
N THR A 46 -2.48 -30.21 -29.90
CA THR A 46 -3.32 -30.96 -28.96
C THR A 46 -2.53 -32.15 -28.43
N GLY A 47 -2.26 -32.19 -27.11
CA GLY A 47 -1.60 -33.31 -26.43
C GLY A 47 -0.11 -33.12 -26.17
N ASP A 48 0.61 -34.22 -25.92
CA ASP A 48 2.04 -34.30 -25.56
C ASP A 48 3.03 -33.75 -26.62
N ALA A 49 2.56 -33.04 -27.65
CA ALA A 49 3.37 -32.48 -28.72
C ALA A 49 4.47 -31.54 -28.22
N TRP A 50 4.21 -30.83 -27.12
CA TRP A 50 5.19 -29.98 -26.44
C TRP A 50 6.46 -30.76 -26.06
N LYS A 51 6.37 -32.06 -25.74
CA LYS A 51 7.52 -32.91 -25.34
C LYS A 51 8.55 -33.13 -26.46
N THR A 52 8.17 -32.91 -27.72
CA THR A 52 9.01 -33.16 -28.90
C THR A 52 9.37 -31.90 -29.67
N MET A 53 8.88 -30.74 -29.23
CA MET A 53 9.14 -29.45 -29.87
C MET A 53 10.57 -28.98 -29.59
N GLN A 54 11.17 -28.30 -30.57
CA GLN A 54 12.52 -27.74 -30.52
C GLN A 54 12.44 -26.21 -30.33
N CYS A 55 13.40 -25.63 -29.61
CA CYS A 55 13.45 -24.18 -29.33
C CYS A 55 13.41 -23.31 -30.59
N SER A 56 14.04 -23.74 -31.67
CA SER A 56 14.03 -23.02 -32.96
C SER A 56 12.64 -22.87 -33.60
N GLN A 57 11.65 -23.68 -33.18
CA GLN A 57 10.31 -23.70 -33.75
C GLN A 57 9.37 -22.66 -33.14
N VAL A 58 9.77 -21.99 -32.06
CA VAL A 58 8.92 -21.04 -31.34
C VAL A 58 9.38 -19.61 -31.61
N GLN A 59 8.48 -18.76 -32.08
CA GLN A 59 8.81 -17.41 -32.54
C GLN A 59 7.75 -16.39 -32.10
N GLY A 60 8.13 -15.11 -32.06
CA GLY A 60 7.23 -14.00 -31.73
C GLY A 60 7.41 -13.48 -30.30
N ASP A 61 6.42 -12.73 -29.82
CA ASP A 61 6.41 -12.19 -28.45
C ASP A 61 6.17 -13.30 -27.40
N PRO A 62 6.44 -13.04 -26.10
CA PRO A 62 6.34 -14.06 -25.05
C PRO A 62 4.99 -14.79 -24.95
N ALA A 63 3.88 -14.11 -25.23
CA ALA A 63 2.55 -14.71 -25.17
C ALA A 63 2.31 -15.67 -26.35
N ASN A 64 2.72 -15.25 -27.55
CA ASN A 64 2.70 -16.10 -28.74
C ASN A 64 3.62 -17.30 -28.59
N GLN A 65 4.81 -17.10 -28.01
CA GLN A 65 5.75 -18.15 -27.70
C GLN A 65 5.16 -19.17 -26.70
N TRP A 66 4.53 -18.69 -25.63
CA TRP A 66 3.86 -19.53 -24.62
C TRP A 66 2.78 -20.43 -25.24
N GLN A 67 1.97 -19.87 -26.14
CA GLN A 67 0.92 -20.59 -26.84
C GLN A 67 1.48 -21.59 -27.87
N GLN A 68 2.47 -21.19 -28.67
CA GLN A 68 3.11 -22.06 -29.67
C GLN A 68 3.80 -23.26 -29.01
N ALA A 69 4.48 -23.02 -27.88
CA ALA A 69 5.14 -24.06 -27.11
C ALA A 69 4.16 -25.03 -26.42
N ASP A 70 2.87 -24.70 -26.37
CA ASP A 70 1.84 -25.42 -25.61
C ASP A 70 2.22 -25.56 -24.12
N ALA A 71 2.72 -24.45 -23.55
CA ALA A 71 3.18 -24.38 -22.17
C ALA A 71 2.08 -24.68 -21.15
N LYS A 72 0.81 -24.41 -21.49
CA LYS A 72 -0.32 -24.80 -20.64
C LYS A 72 -0.42 -26.32 -20.49
N SER A 73 -0.34 -27.08 -21.58
CA SER A 73 -0.42 -28.55 -21.50
C SER A 73 0.78 -29.13 -20.77
N ALA A 74 1.97 -28.54 -20.96
CA ALA A 74 3.18 -28.90 -20.20
C ALA A 74 3.00 -28.67 -18.70
N TRP A 75 2.43 -27.53 -18.31
CA TRP A 75 2.09 -27.22 -16.93
C TRP A 75 1.10 -28.24 -16.35
N ASP A 76 -0.06 -28.42 -16.98
CA ASP A 76 -1.11 -29.31 -16.49
C ASP A 76 -0.59 -30.75 -16.32
N THR A 77 0.20 -31.23 -17.29
CA THR A 77 0.82 -32.56 -17.24
C THR A 77 1.81 -32.69 -16.09
N THR A 78 2.66 -31.68 -15.89
CA THR A 78 3.67 -31.69 -14.82
C THR A 78 3.02 -31.59 -13.43
N ILE A 79 1.96 -30.78 -13.29
CA ILE A 79 1.18 -30.70 -12.05
C ILE A 79 0.48 -32.02 -11.74
N ALA A 80 -0.08 -32.69 -12.75
CA ALA A 80 -0.68 -34.01 -12.55
C ALA A 80 0.37 -35.02 -12.06
N ALA A 81 1.57 -35.02 -12.64
CA ALA A 81 2.67 -35.87 -12.20
C ALA A 81 3.14 -35.55 -10.77
N TRP A 82 3.25 -34.27 -10.42
CA TRP A 82 3.59 -33.85 -9.05
C TRP A 82 2.57 -34.32 -8.02
N LYS A 83 1.27 -34.24 -8.35
CA LYS A 83 0.20 -34.69 -7.46
C LYS A 83 0.19 -36.21 -7.27
N ASP A 84 0.57 -36.96 -8.30
CA ASP A 84 0.70 -38.42 -8.21
C ASP A 84 1.93 -38.83 -7.39
N GLN A 85 3.08 -38.19 -7.66
CA GLN A 85 4.37 -38.56 -7.08
C GLN A 85 5.17 -37.30 -6.67
N PRO A 86 4.83 -36.69 -5.52
CA PRO A 86 5.57 -35.55 -5.02
C PRO A 86 7.00 -35.96 -4.64
N SER A 87 7.98 -35.13 -5.00
CA SER A 87 9.38 -35.33 -4.65
C SER A 87 9.77 -34.64 -3.34
N THR A 88 10.69 -35.28 -2.61
CA THR A 88 11.36 -34.68 -1.43
C THR A 88 12.29 -33.53 -1.79
N ASP A 89 12.71 -33.42 -3.05
CA ASP A 89 13.61 -32.35 -3.53
C ASP A 89 12.89 -30.99 -3.67
N GLY A 90 11.57 -30.97 -3.49
CA GLY A 90 10.72 -29.80 -3.59
C GLY A 90 10.12 -29.58 -4.97
N PHE A 91 9.05 -28.79 -5.02
CA PHE A 91 8.22 -28.60 -6.21
C PHE A 91 9.00 -28.01 -7.39
N SER A 92 9.77 -26.94 -7.20
CA SER A 92 10.54 -26.31 -8.29
C SER A 92 11.58 -27.25 -8.89
N GLN A 93 12.24 -28.06 -8.05
CA GLN A 93 13.23 -29.04 -8.49
C GLN A 93 12.57 -30.20 -9.24
N PHE A 94 11.47 -30.72 -8.71
CA PHE A 94 10.66 -31.74 -9.39
C PHE A 94 10.21 -31.25 -10.77
N PHE A 95 9.65 -30.04 -10.81
CA PHE A 95 9.14 -29.46 -12.03
C PHE A 95 10.27 -29.39 -13.05
N SER A 96 11.40 -28.76 -12.70
CA SER A 96 12.58 -28.68 -13.56
C SER A 96 13.00 -30.06 -14.08
N ASN A 97 13.11 -31.06 -13.20
CA ASN A 97 13.49 -32.42 -13.60
C ASN A 97 12.51 -33.05 -14.60
N TYR A 98 11.21 -32.86 -14.38
CA TYR A 98 10.15 -33.46 -15.20
C TYR A 98 10.17 -32.93 -16.64
N ILE A 99 10.48 -31.65 -16.83
CA ILE A 99 10.55 -30.99 -18.13
C ILE A 99 11.97 -30.83 -18.68
N HIS A 100 12.93 -31.61 -18.17
CA HIS A 100 14.35 -31.61 -18.60
C HIS A 100 15.06 -30.25 -18.46
N GLY A 101 14.68 -29.49 -17.43
CA GLY A 101 15.34 -28.28 -16.99
C GLY A 101 16.62 -28.54 -16.17
N PRO A 102 17.27 -27.46 -15.70
CA PRO A 102 18.50 -27.55 -14.96
C PRO A 102 18.31 -28.06 -13.52
N GLN A 103 19.35 -28.71 -12.98
CA GLN A 103 19.38 -29.16 -11.58
C GLN A 103 19.61 -27.98 -10.62
N GLY A 104 19.17 -28.13 -9.36
CA GLY A 104 19.37 -27.15 -8.29
C GLY A 104 18.37 -25.99 -8.27
N MET A 105 17.18 -26.14 -8.84
CA MET A 105 16.13 -25.11 -8.82
C MET A 105 15.36 -25.14 -7.51
N ARG A 106 15.72 -24.22 -6.60
CA ARG A 106 15.09 -24.04 -5.27
C ARG A 106 14.45 -22.67 -5.16
N CYS A 107 13.40 -22.43 -5.95
CA CYS A 107 12.89 -21.07 -6.14
C CYS A 107 12.24 -20.47 -4.88
N SER A 108 11.93 -21.29 -3.88
CA SER A 108 11.47 -20.86 -2.55
C SER A 108 12.58 -20.32 -1.63
N ASP A 109 13.86 -20.45 -2.00
CA ASP A 109 15.01 -20.09 -1.17
C ASP A 109 15.81 -18.95 -1.78
N ILE A 110 15.53 -17.70 -1.35
CA ILE A 110 16.30 -16.50 -1.72
C ILE A 110 17.62 -16.41 -0.92
N GLY A 111 17.70 -17.08 0.24
CA GLY A 111 18.83 -16.94 1.15
C GLY A 111 20.11 -17.62 0.66
N THR A 112 20.00 -18.51 -0.33
CA THR A 112 21.15 -19.24 -0.90
C THR A 112 21.18 -19.14 -2.42
N GLU A 113 22.39 -19.04 -2.97
CA GLU A 113 22.57 -19.14 -4.41
C GLU A 113 22.06 -20.49 -4.91
N ASN A 114 21.22 -20.44 -5.95
CA ASN A 114 20.62 -21.61 -6.55
C ASN A 114 20.25 -21.32 -8.01
N ARG A 115 19.76 -22.34 -8.73
CA ARG A 115 19.53 -22.22 -10.17
C ARG A 115 18.36 -21.30 -10.54
N CYS A 116 17.51 -20.90 -9.60
CA CYS A 116 16.44 -19.92 -9.85
C CYS A 116 16.95 -18.47 -9.95
N SER A 117 18.22 -18.21 -9.62
CA SER A 117 18.82 -16.88 -9.75
C SER A 117 19.33 -16.58 -11.16
N GLN A 118 19.24 -17.54 -12.10
CA GLN A 118 19.71 -17.37 -13.49
C GLN A 118 18.62 -17.80 -14.47
N PRO A 119 18.47 -17.11 -15.62
CA PRO A 119 17.57 -17.55 -16.67
C PRO A 119 17.86 -18.99 -17.15
N VAL A 120 16.81 -19.65 -17.63
CA VAL A 120 16.87 -20.94 -18.29
C VAL A 120 16.90 -20.73 -19.80
N GLU A 121 18.08 -20.92 -20.38
CA GLU A 121 18.23 -20.88 -21.83
C GLU A 121 17.51 -22.07 -22.49
N CYS A 122 16.83 -21.77 -23.60
CA CYS A 122 16.20 -22.75 -24.47
C CYS A 122 17.24 -23.20 -25.51
N GLU A 123 17.91 -24.32 -25.24
CA GLU A 123 18.82 -24.98 -26.19
C GLU A 123 18.03 -25.98 -27.05
N ASP A 124 18.50 -26.36 -28.24
CA ASP A 124 17.79 -27.30 -29.13
C ASP A 124 17.34 -28.60 -28.44
N ALA A 125 18.11 -29.10 -27.47
CA ALA A 125 17.78 -30.30 -26.70
C ALA A 125 16.73 -30.10 -25.58
N ARG A 126 16.35 -28.85 -25.26
CA ARG A 126 15.39 -28.51 -24.19
C ARG A 126 14.02 -28.19 -24.77
N ILE A 127 13.00 -28.54 -24.00
CA ILE A 127 11.61 -28.35 -24.39
C ILE A 127 11.22 -26.86 -24.24
N PRO A 128 10.73 -26.18 -25.29
CA PRO A 128 10.41 -24.75 -25.25
C PRO A 128 9.41 -24.37 -24.15
N ALA A 129 8.36 -25.17 -23.98
CA ALA A 129 7.40 -24.98 -22.90
C ALA A 129 8.07 -25.02 -21.54
N GLY A 130 9.03 -25.93 -21.37
CA GLY A 130 9.77 -26.07 -20.14
C GLY A 130 10.64 -24.86 -19.84
N ALA A 131 11.40 -24.38 -20.84
CA ALA A 131 12.19 -23.16 -20.69
C ALA A 131 11.32 -21.95 -20.31
N MET A 132 10.15 -21.78 -20.91
CA MET A 132 9.25 -20.65 -20.59
C MET A 132 8.68 -20.72 -19.17
N ILE A 133 8.22 -21.89 -18.74
CA ILE A 133 7.71 -22.07 -17.37
C ILE A 133 8.82 -21.81 -16.34
N LEU A 134 10.01 -22.38 -16.57
CA LEU A 134 11.13 -22.22 -15.64
C LEU A 134 11.69 -20.81 -15.66
N ASN A 135 11.66 -20.10 -16.78
CA ASN A 135 11.95 -18.67 -16.80
C ASN A 135 10.91 -17.84 -16.04
N GLY A 136 9.65 -18.27 -16.03
CA GLY A 136 8.65 -17.72 -15.12
C GLY A 136 9.05 -17.93 -13.65
N PHE A 137 9.54 -19.12 -13.30
CA PHE A 137 9.99 -19.41 -11.94
C PHE A 137 11.21 -18.58 -11.52
N THR A 138 12.22 -18.48 -12.40
CA THR A 138 13.42 -17.67 -12.16
C THR A 138 13.04 -16.20 -12.07
N GLY A 139 12.10 -15.72 -12.90
CA GLY A 139 11.68 -14.33 -12.91
C GLY A 139 11.03 -13.90 -11.59
N ILE A 140 10.10 -14.70 -11.08
CA ILE A 140 9.50 -14.47 -9.75
C ILE A 140 10.61 -14.46 -8.68
N HIS A 141 11.46 -15.49 -8.67
CA HIS A 141 12.53 -15.60 -7.69
C HIS A 141 13.46 -14.37 -7.70
N GLN A 142 13.87 -13.92 -8.89
CA GLN A 142 14.76 -12.77 -9.06
C GLN A 142 14.13 -11.45 -8.65
N ILE A 143 12.83 -11.24 -8.90
CA ILE A 143 12.09 -10.08 -8.37
C ILE A 143 12.22 -10.04 -6.86
N HIS A 144 11.80 -11.10 -6.17
CA HIS A 144 11.83 -11.14 -4.71
C HIS A 144 13.24 -11.14 -4.13
N ALA A 145 14.22 -11.74 -4.82
CA ALA A 145 15.63 -11.67 -4.44
C ALA A 145 16.17 -10.24 -4.50
N SER A 146 15.79 -9.49 -5.53
CA SER A 146 16.18 -8.07 -5.69
C SER A 146 15.59 -7.23 -4.55
N VAL A 147 14.34 -7.47 -4.20
CA VAL A 147 13.67 -6.83 -3.06
C VAL A 147 14.38 -7.14 -1.74
N PHE A 148 14.64 -8.43 -1.52
CA PHE A 148 15.33 -8.90 -0.32
C PHE A 148 16.70 -8.21 -0.14
N GLN A 149 17.43 -7.98 -1.24
CA GLN A 149 18.70 -7.26 -1.23
C GLN A 149 18.52 -5.75 -1.04
N ALA A 150 17.56 -5.13 -1.72
CA ALA A 150 17.26 -3.71 -1.59
C ALA A 150 16.86 -3.33 -0.15
N ILE A 151 16.09 -4.17 0.54
CA ILE A 151 15.75 -3.99 1.95
C ILE A 151 17.01 -3.96 2.82
N GLU A 152 18.01 -4.80 2.52
CA GLU A 152 19.26 -4.84 3.27
C GLU A 152 20.10 -3.58 3.06
N LEU A 153 20.12 -3.06 1.82
CA LEU A 153 20.79 -1.79 1.50
C LEU A 153 20.12 -0.61 2.21
N ALA A 154 18.78 -0.53 2.17
CA ALA A 154 18.02 0.50 2.87
C ALA A 154 18.24 0.42 4.39
N ARG A 155 18.29 -0.80 4.96
CA ARG A 155 18.64 -1.03 6.38
C ARG A 155 20.00 -0.44 6.72
N ALA A 156 21.01 -0.75 5.90
CA ALA A 156 22.37 -0.26 6.11
C ALA A 156 22.44 1.26 6.01
N SER A 157 21.76 1.87 5.02
CA SER A 157 21.68 3.32 4.87
C SER A 157 21.08 3.97 6.12
N VAL A 158 19.91 3.51 6.59
CA VAL A 158 19.24 4.09 7.76
C VAL A 158 20.11 3.96 9.00
N THR A 159 20.70 2.80 9.26
CA THR A 159 21.62 2.61 10.40
C THR A 159 22.80 3.58 10.34
N ASN A 160 23.39 3.79 9.16
CA ASN A 160 24.55 4.68 9.00
C ASN A 160 24.18 6.18 9.14
N ASN A 161 22.97 6.56 8.71
CA ASN A 161 22.56 7.96 8.64
C ASN A 161 21.63 8.40 9.77
N VAL A 162 21.24 7.52 10.71
CA VAL A 162 20.25 7.89 11.73
C VAL A 162 20.70 9.07 12.61
N GLY A 163 22.00 9.18 12.91
CA GLY A 163 22.54 10.31 13.68
C GLY A 163 22.39 11.65 12.96
N THR A 164 22.73 11.70 11.68
CA THR A 164 22.62 12.93 10.86
C THR A 164 21.15 13.24 10.54
N PHE A 165 20.35 12.21 10.24
CA PHE A 165 18.90 12.31 10.03
C PHE A 165 18.20 12.97 11.22
N THR A 166 18.45 12.44 12.42
CA THR A 166 17.78 12.93 13.63
C THR A 166 18.22 14.34 13.99
N SER A 167 19.49 14.66 13.78
CA SER A 167 20.02 16.02 13.94
C SER A 167 19.35 17.01 12.97
N ALA A 168 19.04 16.58 11.75
CA ALA A 168 18.41 17.42 10.73
C ALA A 168 16.91 17.63 10.98
N PHE A 169 16.13 16.56 11.17
CA PHE A 169 14.67 16.61 11.17
C PHE A 169 14.05 16.71 12.58
N ALA A 170 14.80 16.37 13.63
CA ALA A 170 14.34 16.42 15.01
C ALA A 170 15.48 16.84 15.98
N PRO A 171 16.10 18.03 15.78
CA PRO A 171 17.21 18.47 16.62
C PRO A 171 16.77 18.52 18.10
N GLN A 172 17.52 17.83 18.97
CA GLN A 172 17.33 17.68 20.44
C GLN A 172 16.33 16.61 20.96
N PRO A 173 16.36 15.34 20.51
CA PRO A 173 15.55 14.32 21.17
C PRO A 173 16.08 14.12 22.60
N LYS A 174 15.30 14.54 23.60
CA LYS A 174 15.63 14.34 25.03
C LYS A 174 15.53 12.88 25.47
N ASP A 175 14.98 12.00 24.63
CA ASP A 175 14.70 10.62 25.00
C ASP A 175 14.81 9.69 23.78
N ASN A 176 15.59 8.62 23.90
CA ASN A 176 15.77 7.61 22.84
C ASN A 176 14.44 6.86 22.55
N GLY A 177 13.53 6.82 23.53
CA GLY A 177 12.26 6.10 23.43
C GLY A 177 11.28 6.58 22.35
N ALA A 178 11.16 7.90 22.16
CA ALA A 178 10.27 8.49 21.16
C ALA A 178 10.80 8.32 19.73
N MET A 179 12.12 8.30 19.57
CA MET A 179 12.78 8.03 18.29
C MET A 179 12.71 6.55 17.89
N ILE A 180 12.67 5.63 18.84
CA ILE A 180 12.42 4.22 18.53
C ILE A 180 11.01 4.08 17.96
N LYS A 181 9.98 4.61 18.64
CA LYS A 181 8.57 4.62 18.18
C LYS A 181 8.39 5.21 16.77
N MET A 182 9.19 6.22 16.41
CA MET A 182 9.27 6.81 15.06
C MET A 182 9.59 5.81 13.96
N ILE A 183 10.63 5.02 14.18
CA ILE A 183 11.07 4.05 13.19
C ILE A 183 10.07 2.90 13.10
N ILE A 184 9.38 2.60 14.22
CA ILE A 184 8.31 1.60 14.27
C ILE A 184 7.15 1.94 13.34
N ASP A 185 6.55 3.12 13.51
CA ASP A 185 5.36 3.51 12.74
C ASP A 185 5.68 3.77 11.26
N ALA A 186 6.89 4.26 10.94
CA ALA A 186 7.35 4.49 9.57
C ALA A 186 7.61 3.18 8.81
N ALA A 187 8.26 2.19 9.44
CA ALA A 187 8.62 0.95 8.77
C ALA A 187 7.38 0.10 8.41
N MET A 188 6.26 0.23 9.13
CA MET A 188 4.99 -0.44 8.78
C MET A 188 4.41 0.06 7.45
N LEU A 189 4.45 1.36 7.21
CA LEU A 189 3.95 1.94 5.97
C LEU A 189 4.89 1.62 4.80
N VAL A 190 6.19 1.52 5.06
CA VAL A 190 7.22 1.19 4.06
C VAL A 190 7.06 -0.22 3.52
N VAL A 191 6.70 -1.22 4.33
CA VAL A 191 6.40 -2.56 3.82
C VAL A 191 5.23 -2.51 2.82
N SER A 192 4.23 -1.67 3.08
CA SER A 192 3.04 -1.54 2.22
C SER A 192 3.32 -0.76 0.92
N PHE A 193 4.11 0.32 0.97
CA PHE A 193 4.53 1.10 -0.21
C PHE A 193 5.66 0.45 -1.01
N GLY A 194 6.56 -0.25 -0.32
CA GLY A 194 7.69 -0.95 -0.93
C GLY A 194 7.19 -2.08 -1.82
N THR A 195 6.36 -2.97 -1.26
CA THR A 195 5.76 -4.08 -2.02
C THR A 195 4.98 -3.63 -3.24
N SER A 196 4.35 -2.46 -3.20
CA SER A 196 3.53 -1.94 -4.28
C SER A 196 4.29 -1.29 -5.43
N MET A 197 5.36 -0.55 -5.15
CA MET A 197 6.23 0.02 -6.19
C MET A 197 6.96 -1.06 -6.99
N LEU A 198 7.33 -2.15 -6.33
CA LEU A 198 8.05 -3.27 -6.93
C LEU A 198 7.30 -3.93 -8.07
N TYR A 199 5.99 -4.14 -7.91
CA TYR A 199 5.18 -4.68 -9.00
C TYR A 199 4.79 -3.64 -10.01
N ASN A 200 4.84 -2.35 -9.68
CA ASN A 200 4.63 -1.31 -10.67
C ASN A 200 5.76 -1.24 -11.71
N VAL A 201 7.00 -1.54 -11.32
CA VAL A 201 8.10 -1.75 -12.29
C VAL A 201 7.80 -2.95 -13.21
N VAL A 202 7.25 -4.04 -12.65
CA VAL A 202 6.80 -5.21 -13.43
C VAL A 202 5.60 -4.86 -14.33
N LEU A 203 4.65 -4.05 -13.84
CA LEU A 203 3.42 -3.62 -14.52
C LEU A 203 3.68 -2.64 -15.66
N GLN A 204 4.60 -1.69 -15.47
CA GLN A 204 5.01 -0.73 -16.50
C GLN A 204 5.73 -1.43 -17.66
N ASN A 205 6.42 -2.53 -17.38
CA ASN A 205 7.15 -3.30 -18.37
C ASN A 205 6.34 -4.47 -18.95
N ALA A 206 5.13 -4.72 -18.45
CA ALA A 206 4.22 -5.70 -19.03
C ALA A 206 3.68 -5.19 -20.38
N ALA A 207 4.00 -5.90 -21.46
CA ALA A 207 3.71 -5.46 -22.83
C ALA A 207 2.21 -5.46 -23.22
N ASN A 208 1.31 -6.01 -22.40
CA ASN A 208 -0.11 -6.12 -22.72
C ASN A 208 -1.03 -6.04 -21.49
N VAL A 209 -2.33 -5.83 -21.75
CA VAL A 209 -3.40 -5.71 -20.72
C VAL A 209 -3.48 -6.95 -19.83
N ILE A 210 -3.15 -8.12 -20.35
CA ILE A 210 -3.18 -9.39 -19.61
C ILE A 210 -2.05 -9.45 -18.57
N GLY A 211 -0.83 -9.05 -18.95
CA GLY A 211 0.31 -8.94 -18.03
C GLY A 211 0.08 -7.88 -16.96
N LYS A 212 -0.62 -6.78 -17.29
CA LYS A 212 -1.04 -5.77 -16.31
C LYS A 212 -2.04 -6.34 -15.28
N ALA A 213 -3.03 -7.11 -15.72
CA ALA A 213 -3.99 -7.75 -14.82
C ALA A 213 -3.33 -8.80 -13.91
N ILE A 214 -2.43 -9.63 -14.47
CA ILE A 214 -1.70 -10.65 -13.72
C ILE A 214 -0.85 -10.04 -12.61
N ALA A 215 -0.09 -8.98 -12.91
CA ALA A 215 0.73 -8.35 -11.89
C ALA A 215 -0.10 -7.59 -10.83
N ALA A 216 -1.30 -7.11 -11.16
CA ALA A 216 -2.24 -6.58 -10.18
C ALA A 216 -2.75 -7.67 -9.22
N ASP A 217 -3.14 -8.85 -9.74
CA ASP A 217 -3.60 -9.99 -8.93
C ASP A 217 -2.50 -10.53 -8.01
N MET A 218 -1.26 -10.63 -8.52
CA MET A 218 -0.09 -10.97 -7.71
C MET A 218 0.16 -9.99 -6.58
N THR A 219 0.06 -8.69 -6.88
CA THR A 219 0.25 -7.63 -5.90
C THR A 219 -0.79 -7.75 -4.79
N GLY A 220 -2.06 -8.01 -5.14
CA GLY A 220 -3.12 -8.27 -4.16
C GLY A 220 -2.84 -9.48 -3.26
N ALA A 221 -2.38 -10.60 -3.84
CA ALA A 221 -2.05 -11.81 -3.07
C ALA A 221 -0.85 -11.61 -2.12
N MET A 222 0.18 -10.91 -2.59
CA MET A 222 1.34 -10.57 -1.76
C MET A 222 0.98 -9.59 -0.66
N LEU A 223 0.15 -8.58 -0.94
CA LEU A 223 -0.33 -7.63 0.08
C LEU A 223 -1.18 -8.32 1.14
N SER A 224 -2.05 -9.25 0.74
CA SER A 224 -2.79 -10.10 1.69
C SER A 224 -1.85 -10.89 2.60
N THR A 225 -0.77 -11.44 2.02
CA THR A 225 0.29 -12.13 2.76
C THR A 225 1.03 -11.16 3.68
N ALA A 226 1.35 -9.96 3.22
CA ALA A 226 2.03 -8.92 3.98
C ALA A 226 1.21 -8.45 5.18
N VAL A 227 -0.08 -8.14 4.98
CA VAL A 227 -1.02 -7.74 6.02
C VAL A 227 -1.20 -8.87 7.06
N THR A 228 -1.32 -10.12 6.60
CA THR A 228 -1.45 -11.29 7.48
C THR A 228 -0.18 -11.53 8.29
N TYR A 229 0.97 -11.54 7.62
CA TYR A 229 2.29 -11.71 8.25
C TYR A 229 2.55 -10.61 9.27
N TYR A 230 2.17 -9.36 8.96
CA TYR A 230 2.24 -8.24 9.88
C TYR A 230 1.43 -8.51 11.15
N LYS A 231 0.12 -8.80 11.01
CA LYS A 231 -0.80 -9.00 12.14
C LYS A 231 -0.34 -10.13 13.06
N THR A 232 0.32 -11.15 12.50
CA THR A 232 0.67 -12.38 13.21
C THR A 232 2.09 -12.40 13.75
N ASN A 233 3.08 -11.90 13.00
CA ASN A 233 4.51 -12.06 13.33
C ASN A 233 5.17 -10.73 13.71
N MET A 234 4.82 -9.63 13.04
CA MET A 234 5.49 -8.33 13.27
C MET A 234 4.90 -7.59 14.45
N LYS A 235 3.57 -7.51 14.57
CA LYS A 235 2.91 -6.76 15.64
C LYS A 235 3.38 -7.21 17.04
N GLY A 236 3.40 -8.52 17.28
CA GLY A 236 3.86 -9.08 18.56
C GLY A 236 5.36 -8.88 18.82
N ALA A 237 6.21 -8.97 17.78
CA ALA A 237 7.65 -8.72 17.91
C ALA A 237 7.94 -7.23 18.21
N ILE A 238 7.17 -6.33 17.59
CA ILE A 238 7.25 -4.88 17.76
C ILE A 238 6.75 -4.45 19.15
N GLU A 239 5.62 -4.99 19.61
CA GLU A 239 5.07 -4.71 20.94
C GLU A 239 5.96 -5.26 22.07
N GLY A 240 6.75 -6.31 21.78
CA GLY A 240 7.74 -6.85 22.69
C GLY A 240 9.04 -6.04 22.81
N LEU A 241 9.29 -5.09 21.90
CA LEU A 241 10.46 -4.22 21.94
C LEU A 241 10.26 -3.15 23.03
N GLN A 242 10.99 -3.27 24.13
CA GLN A 242 11.03 -2.25 25.17
C GLN A 242 11.70 -0.95 24.69
N VAL A 243 11.37 0.16 25.35
CA VAL A 243 11.89 1.54 25.13
C VAL A 243 13.42 1.64 25.23
N GLN A 244 14.10 0.64 25.79
CA GLN A 244 15.55 0.58 25.94
C GLN A 244 16.29 -0.02 24.72
N ASN A 245 15.60 -0.55 23.72
CA ASN A 245 16.24 -1.19 22.56
C ASN A 245 16.90 -0.18 21.63
N THR A 246 18.09 -0.47 21.11
CA THR A 246 18.78 0.42 20.16
C THR A 246 18.05 0.49 18.82
N ILE A 247 18.22 1.60 18.10
CA ILE A 247 17.70 1.81 16.74
C ILE A 247 18.11 0.66 15.81
N ASP A 248 19.37 0.23 15.89
CA ASP A 248 19.91 -0.86 15.08
C ASP A 248 19.20 -2.19 15.34
N SER A 249 18.81 -2.46 16.59
CA SER A 249 18.03 -3.64 16.94
C SER A 249 16.64 -3.60 16.30
N PHE A 250 15.97 -2.44 16.35
CA PHE A 250 14.64 -2.27 15.78
C PHE A 250 14.62 -2.32 14.24
N VAL A 251 15.49 -1.52 13.62
CA VAL A 251 15.68 -1.50 12.15
C VAL A 251 16.06 -2.90 11.67
N GLY A 252 16.93 -3.59 12.41
CA GLY A 252 17.27 -5.00 12.20
C GLY A 252 16.05 -5.93 12.23
N VAL A 253 15.25 -5.91 13.30
CA VAL A 253 14.07 -6.76 13.45
C VAL A 253 13.02 -6.50 12.37
N THR A 254 12.78 -5.23 12.04
CA THR A 254 11.74 -4.87 11.07
C THR A 254 12.13 -5.23 9.64
N MET A 255 13.36 -4.90 9.24
CA MET A 255 13.85 -5.26 7.91
C MET A 255 14.02 -6.78 7.76
N THR A 256 14.41 -7.48 8.84
CA THR A 256 14.42 -8.96 8.86
C THR A 256 13.01 -9.51 8.71
N SER A 257 12.02 -8.91 9.36
CA SER A 257 10.63 -9.33 9.25
C SER A 257 10.08 -9.13 7.83
N TRP A 258 10.41 -8.02 7.18
CA TRP A 258 10.07 -7.80 5.77
C TRP A 258 10.76 -8.85 4.87
N LYS A 259 12.06 -9.10 5.06
CA LYS A 259 12.78 -10.16 4.32
C LYS A 259 12.16 -11.55 4.52
N ASN A 260 11.69 -11.85 5.73
CA ASN A 260 11.00 -13.10 6.03
C ASN A 260 9.63 -13.19 5.34
N MET A 261 8.94 -12.06 5.15
CA MET A 261 7.70 -11.99 4.36
C MET A 261 7.95 -12.36 2.90
N GLU A 262 9.01 -11.81 2.27
CA GLU A 262 9.41 -12.19 0.90
C GLU A 262 9.67 -13.70 0.79
N THR A 263 10.44 -14.22 1.75
CA THR A 263 10.76 -15.65 1.83
C THR A 263 9.52 -16.51 2.06
N SER A 264 8.59 -16.04 2.91
CA SER A 264 7.35 -16.75 3.23
C SER A 264 6.41 -16.81 2.03
N TYR A 265 6.29 -15.72 1.27
CA TYR A 265 5.49 -15.70 0.05
C TYR A 265 6.01 -16.72 -0.96
N LEU A 266 7.32 -16.73 -1.25
CA LEU A 266 7.91 -17.70 -2.17
C LEU A 266 7.74 -19.14 -1.67
N LYS A 267 7.91 -19.39 -0.36
CA LYS A 267 7.65 -20.71 0.22
C LYS A 267 6.22 -21.16 -0.01
N THR A 268 5.23 -20.26 0.07
CA THR A 268 3.83 -20.59 -0.18
C THR A 268 3.58 -20.96 -1.64
N ILE A 269 3.98 -20.11 -2.59
CA ILE A 269 3.66 -20.34 -4.02
C ILE A 269 4.47 -21.49 -4.62
N PHE A 270 5.69 -21.75 -4.12
CA PHE A 270 6.55 -22.86 -4.55
C PHE A 270 6.50 -24.08 -3.63
N ALA A 271 5.57 -24.15 -2.67
CA ALA A 271 5.40 -25.36 -1.85
C ALA A 271 4.90 -26.56 -2.67
N GLY A 272 4.09 -26.30 -3.70
CA GLY A 272 3.40 -27.34 -4.47
C GLY A 272 2.35 -28.12 -3.65
N ALA A 273 2.08 -27.74 -2.40
CA ALA A 273 1.17 -28.48 -1.51
C ALA A 273 -0.27 -27.93 -1.54
N ASP A 274 -0.43 -26.61 -1.66
CA ASP A 274 -1.74 -25.94 -1.62
C ASP A 274 -2.24 -25.59 -3.03
N PRO A 275 -3.47 -25.99 -3.42
CA PRO A 275 -4.07 -25.59 -4.68
C PRO A 275 -4.03 -24.09 -4.94
N SER A 276 -4.25 -23.26 -3.91
CA SER A 276 -4.27 -21.79 -4.07
C SER A 276 -2.89 -21.23 -4.44
N GLY A 277 -1.81 -21.79 -3.88
CA GLY A 277 -0.44 -21.43 -4.20
C GLY A 277 -0.05 -21.84 -5.63
N ILE A 278 -0.45 -23.04 -6.06
CA ILE A 278 -0.23 -23.51 -7.44
C ILE A 278 -1.01 -22.66 -8.45
N GLU A 279 -2.26 -22.30 -8.14
CA GLU A 279 -3.07 -21.44 -8.98
C GLU A 279 -2.48 -20.03 -9.09
N SER A 280 -2.04 -19.45 -7.97
CA SER A 280 -1.36 -18.15 -7.94
C SER A 280 -0.07 -18.18 -8.76
N LEU A 281 0.74 -19.24 -8.62
CA LEU A 281 1.96 -19.42 -9.38
C LEU A 281 1.68 -19.57 -10.89
N TYR A 282 0.65 -20.33 -11.28
CA TYR A 282 0.27 -20.45 -12.67
C TYR A 282 -0.21 -19.13 -13.25
N ALA A 283 -1.12 -18.44 -12.55
CA ALA A 283 -1.65 -17.14 -12.97
C ALA A 283 -0.52 -16.13 -13.23
N THR A 284 0.50 -16.19 -12.37
CA THR A 284 1.71 -15.36 -12.44
C THR A 284 2.57 -15.61 -13.68
N ILE A 285 2.83 -16.87 -14.03
CA ILE A 285 3.77 -17.22 -15.11
C ILE A 285 3.08 -17.35 -16.48
N ASN A 286 1.76 -17.53 -16.50
CA ASN A 286 1.00 -17.74 -17.72
C ASN A 286 1.25 -16.61 -18.72
N ASN A 287 1.38 -16.94 -20.01
CA ASN A 287 1.78 -16.06 -21.11
C ASN A 287 3.25 -15.59 -21.11
N GLY A 288 4.10 -16.11 -20.22
CA GLY A 288 5.56 -15.82 -20.23
C GLY A 288 5.94 -14.38 -19.93
N THR A 289 5.01 -13.56 -19.42
CA THR A 289 5.19 -12.11 -19.24
C THR A 289 6.21 -11.74 -18.17
N ILE A 290 6.34 -12.54 -17.11
CA ILE A 290 7.29 -12.25 -16.03
C ILE A 290 8.75 -12.40 -16.47
N ALA A 291 9.05 -13.40 -17.29
CA ALA A 291 10.40 -13.59 -17.81
C ALA A 291 10.87 -12.36 -18.61
N ALA A 292 9.99 -11.80 -19.44
CA ALA A 292 10.29 -10.59 -20.20
C ALA A 292 10.41 -9.31 -19.34
N ALA A 293 9.75 -9.28 -18.18
CA ALA A 293 9.85 -8.17 -17.23
C ALA A 293 11.16 -8.22 -16.43
N THR A 294 11.74 -9.41 -16.24
CA THR A 294 12.92 -9.58 -15.37
C THR A 294 14.20 -9.04 -15.99
N ASP A 295 14.33 -9.10 -17.32
CA ASP A 295 15.48 -8.54 -18.06
C ASP A 295 15.62 -7.01 -17.92
N LYS A 296 14.61 -6.34 -17.37
CA LYS A 296 14.55 -4.87 -17.19
C LYS A 296 14.57 -4.42 -15.73
N LEU A 297 14.63 -5.35 -14.78
CA LEU A 297 14.73 -4.99 -13.36
C LEU A 297 16.14 -4.50 -13.06
N ASP A 298 16.25 -3.21 -12.69
CA ASP A 298 17.46 -2.65 -12.12
C ASP A 298 17.36 -2.66 -10.59
N LEU A 299 18.27 -3.42 -9.96
CA LEU A 299 18.38 -3.52 -8.51
C LEU A 299 18.75 -2.16 -7.88
N ALA A 300 19.57 -1.35 -8.55
CA ALA A 300 20.01 -0.05 -8.03
C ALA A 300 18.83 0.92 -7.94
N ASP A 301 18.03 1.02 -9.00
CA ASP A 301 16.82 1.84 -9.03
C ASP A 301 15.81 1.36 -7.97
N THR A 302 15.63 0.04 -7.88
CA THR A 302 14.74 -0.58 -6.88
C THR A 302 15.13 -0.24 -5.44
N SER A 303 16.44 -0.27 -5.14
CA SER A 303 16.95 0.06 -3.81
C SER A 303 16.77 1.53 -3.46
N THR A 304 16.96 2.42 -4.43
CA THR A 304 16.81 3.87 -4.26
C THR A 304 15.36 4.24 -3.95
N GLU A 305 14.40 3.64 -4.65
CA GLU A 305 12.97 3.91 -4.43
C GLU A 305 12.49 3.39 -3.06
N ILE A 306 12.93 2.20 -2.63
CA ILE A 306 12.62 1.67 -1.29
C ILE A 306 13.20 2.61 -0.21
N GLU A 307 14.43 3.06 -0.39
CA GLU A 307 15.08 4.00 0.52
C GLU A 307 14.33 5.34 0.57
N LYS A 308 13.88 5.85 -0.58
CA LYS A 308 13.10 7.09 -0.69
C LYS A 308 11.78 7.04 0.08
N ILE A 309 11.02 5.95 -0.02
CA ILE A 309 9.78 5.78 0.78
C ILE A 309 10.11 5.79 2.28
N LEU A 310 11.13 5.04 2.67
CA LEU A 310 11.53 4.86 4.06
C LEU A 310 11.85 6.19 4.72
N TYR A 311 12.72 6.97 4.10
CA TYR A 311 13.01 8.31 4.62
C TYR A 311 11.78 9.22 4.57
N GLY A 312 10.90 9.12 3.57
CA GLY A 312 9.72 9.99 3.47
C GLY A 312 8.76 9.84 4.65
N GLN A 313 8.57 8.60 5.10
CA GLN A 313 7.78 8.32 6.30
C GLN A 313 8.50 8.68 7.59
N MET A 314 9.80 8.40 7.67
CA MET A 314 10.61 8.80 8.82
C MET A 314 10.61 10.32 9.01
N ILE A 315 10.67 11.12 7.94
CA ILE A 315 10.66 12.60 8.00
C ILE A 315 9.36 13.10 8.63
N SER A 316 8.22 12.66 8.10
CA SER A 316 6.89 13.09 8.57
C SER A 316 6.71 12.80 10.07
N TYR A 317 7.20 11.64 10.52
CA TYR A 317 7.15 11.29 11.93
C TYR A 317 8.15 12.09 12.77
N ALA A 318 9.41 12.25 12.31
CA ALA A 318 10.44 12.99 13.03
C ALA A 318 9.94 14.38 13.45
N TRP A 319 9.22 15.07 12.56
CA TRP A 319 8.56 16.33 12.90
C TRP A 319 7.50 16.18 13.99
N SER A 320 6.65 15.15 13.94
CA SER A 320 5.57 14.93 14.91
C SER A 320 6.05 14.73 16.35
N VAL A 321 7.26 14.19 16.53
CA VAL A 321 7.87 13.93 17.85
C VAL A 321 9.00 14.90 18.20
N SER A 322 9.23 15.92 17.37
CA SER A 322 10.19 16.97 17.67
C SER A 322 9.90 17.60 19.05
N PRO A 323 10.90 17.92 19.87
CA PRO A 323 10.72 18.49 21.21
C PRO A 323 9.91 19.80 21.23
N ASP A 324 10.02 20.57 20.16
CA ASP A 324 9.30 21.83 19.96
C ASP A 324 7.91 21.60 19.34
N LYS A 325 7.50 20.32 19.24
CA LYS A 325 6.27 19.84 18.62
C LYS A 325 6.08 20.45 17.24
N ALA A 326 7.08 20.31 16.37
CA ALA A 326 7.03 20.88 15.02
C ALA A 326 5.67 20.57 14.37
N ARG A 327 5.02 21.63 13.85
CA ARG A 327 3.75 21.56 13.11
C ARG A 327 4.07 22.00 11.68
N PRO A 328 4.53 21.08 10.82
CA PRO A 328 4.79 21.38 9.42
C PRO A 328 3.48 21.75 8.71
N PHE A 329 3.52 22.80 7.89
CA PHE A 329 2.41 23.20 7.03
C PHE A 329 2.95 23.77 5.72
N VAL A 330 2.13 23.74 4.67
CA VAL A 330 2.44 24.38 3.39
C VAL A 330 1.62 25.64 3.28
N TRP A 331 2.27 26.79 3.13
CA TRP A 331 1.57 28.01 2.76
C TRP A 331 1.57 28.17 1.24
N GLN A 332 0.39 28.29 0.64
CA GLN A 332 0.23 28.59 -0.78
C GLN A 332 -0.11 30.07 -0.94
N SER A 333 0.71 30.79 -1.71
CA SER A 333 0.46 32.18 -2.02
C SER A 333 -0.64 32.34 -3.08
N ALA A 334 -1.25 33.53 -3.13
CA ALA A 334 -2.11 33.92 -4.25
C ALA A 334 -1.31 34.24 -5.53
N VAL A 335 0.00 34.44 -5.42
CA VAL A 335 0.87 34.95 -6.48
C VAL A 335 1.26 33.84 -7.44
N TYR A 336 1.30 34.20 -8.73
CA TYR A 336 1.81 33.30 -9.76
C TYR A 336 3.32 33.15 -9.65
N CYS A 337 3.81 31.93 -9.86
CA CYS A 337 5.24 31.70 -10.00
C CYS A 337 5.57 30.90 -11.24
N ASP A 338 6.83 31.01 -11.62
CA ASP A 338 7.55 30.22 -12.61
C ASP A 338 8.98 29.96 -12.11
N GLU A 339 9.79 29.28 -12.93
CA GLU A 339 11.19 28.96 -12.64
C GLU A 339 12.10 30.19 -12.45
N SER A 340 11.65 31.38 -12.86
CA SER A 340 12.39 32.64 -12.75
C SER A 340 11.92 33.53 -11.60
N THR A 341 10.85 33.13 -10.91
CA THR A 341 10.19 33.93 -9.88
C THR A 341 11.06 33.98 -8.63
N THR A 342 11.38 35.20 -8.19
CA THR A 342 12.07 35.42 -6.93
C THR A 342 11.07 35.43 -5.78
N PRO A 343 11.30 34.70 -4.67
CA PRO A 343 10.38 34.69 -3.54
C PRO A 343 10.07 36.11 -3.03
N LEU A 344 8.82 36.36 -2.65
CA LEU A 344 8.34 37.68 -2.21
C LEU A 344 9.19 38.23 -1.05
N SER A 345 9.63 39.49 -1.15
CA SER A 345 10.55 40.14 -0.19
C SER A 345 9.92 40.54 1.18
N LYS A 346 8.76 39.98 1.54
CA LYS A 346 8.13 40.20 2.85
C LYS A 346 7.99 38.86 3.56
N GLY A 347 8.87 38.63 4.52
CA GLY A 347 8.86 37.47 5.40
C GLY A 347 7.58 37.44 6.24
N THR A 348 6.60 36.67 5.80
CA THR A 348 5.35 36.43 6.54
C THR A 348 5.56 35.41 7.66
N PHE A 349 6.32 34.35 7.40
CA PHE A 349 6.53 33.27 8.38
C PHE A 349 8.00 33.06 8.75
N VAL A 350 8.91 33.42 7.86
CA VAL A 350 10.36 33.28 8.04
C VAL A 350 11.05 34.53 7.54
N GLU A 351 12.30 34.74 7.95
CA GLU A 351 13.13 35.82 7.45
C GLU A 351 13.34 35.70 5.92
N ASN A 352 13.48 36.85 5.25
CA ASN A 352 13.62 36.90 3.79
C ASN A 352 14.76 36.05 3.25
N SER A 353 15.88 35.95 3.99
CA SER A 353 17.05 35.15 3.63
C SER A 353 16.77 33.64 3.59
N SER A 354 15.72 33.18 4.27
CA SER A 354 15.35 31.76 4.30
C SER A 354 14.36 31.37 3.21
N LEU A 355 13.69 32.34 2.57
CA LEU A 355 12.63 32.06 1.60
C LEU A 355 13.13 31.27 0.38
N SER A 356 14.32 31.56 -0.13
CA SER A 356 14.90 30.82 -1.26
C SER A 356 15.22 29.37 -0.93
N LYS A 357 15.31 29.01 0.35
CA LYS A 357 15.66 27.66 0.80
C LYS A 357 14.46 26.74 0.97
N ILE A 358 13.25 27.29 1.07
CA ILE A 358 12.03 26.52 1.42
C ILE A 358 10.90 26.68 0.39
N TYR A 359 11.19 27.39 -0.70
CA TYR A 359 10.25 27.75 -1.74
C TYR A 359 10.13 26.66 -2.80
N VAL A 360 8.88 26.37 -3.21
CA VAL A 360 8.56 25.48 -4.32
C VAL A 360 7.55 26.16 -5.25
N CYS A 361 7.83 26.17 -6.56
CA CYS A 361 6.86 26.55 -7.57
C CYS A 361 6.11 25.32 -8.07
N TYR A 362 4.79 25.26 -7.85
CA TYR A 362 3.98 24.15 -8.32
C TYR A 362 2.60 24.63 -8.78
N LYS A 363 2.09 24.10 -9.90
CA LYS A 363 0.82 24.52 -10.51
C LYS A 363 0.66 26.04 -10.64
N ASN A 364 1.75 26.71 -11.04
CA ASN A 364 1.85 28.17 -11.18
C ASN A 364 1.55 28.94 -9.89
N LYS A 365 1.70 28.32 -8.72
CA LYS A 365 1.55 28.96 -7.41
C LYS A 365 2.80 28.74 -6.57
N MET A 366 3.17 29.79 -5.85
CA MET A 366 4.29 29.73 -4.93
C MET A 366 3.85 29.08 -3.62
N HIS A 367 4.64 28.09 -3.18
CA HIS A 367 4.45 27.36 -1.93
C HIS A 367 5.67 27.51 -1.03
N LEU A 368 5.46 27.64 0.27
CA LEU A 368 6.52 27.60 1.28
C LEU A 368 6.28 26.43 2.23
N LEU A 369 7.31 25.63 2.47
CA LEU A 369 7.31 24.60 3.52
C LEU A 369 7.76 25.23 4.85
N VAL A 370 6.84 25.32 5.81
CA VAL A 370 7.03 26.13 7.03
C VAL A 370 6.74 25.28 8.27
N ASN A 371 7.34 25.67 9.39
CA ASN A 371 7.04 25.10 10.69
C ASN A 371 6.36 26.12 11.60
N ALA A 372 5.29 25.71 12.26
CA ALA A 372 4.78 26.41 13.43
C ALA A 372 5.11 25.59 14.68
N HIS A 373 5.59 26.24 15.74
CA HIS A 373 6.09 25.54 16.92
C HIS A 373 5.86 26.35 18.21
N GLU A 374 5.89 25.63 19.33
CA GLU A 374 5.79 26.22 20.66
C GLU A 374 7.19 26.67 21.12
N ILE A 375 7.36 27.96 21.43
CA ILE A 375 8.54 28.45 22.13
C ILE A 375 8.20 28.50 23.62
N LYS A 376 8.75 27.52 24.37
CA LYS A 376 8.49 27.36 25.81
C LYS A 376 8.65 28.68 26.57
N GLY A 377 7.59 29.09 27.25
CA GLY A 377 7.56 30.30 28.08
C GLY A 377 7.34 31.61 27.32
N THR A 378 7.20 31.59 25.99
CA THR A 378 6.99 32.81 25.18
C THR A 378 5.82 32.72 24.20
N GLY A 379 5.29 31.53 23.93
CA GLY A 379 4.10 31.32 23.10
C GLY A 379 4.38 30.45 21.89
N PHE A 380 3.84 30.82 20.72
CA PHE A 380 4.04 30.10 19.46
C PHE A 380 4.69 31.01 18.43
N SER A 381 5.50 30.43 17.54
CA SER A 381 6.17 31.14 16.45
C SER A 381 6.22 30.27 15.20
N SER A 382 6.49 30.91 14.06
CA SER A 382 6.90 30.23 12.84
C SER A 382 8.42 30.23 12.68
N SER A 383 8.94 29.23 11.98
CA SER A 383 10.34 29.13 11.58
C SER A 383 10.48 28.26 10.31
N VAL A 384 11.70 28.16 9.81
CA VAL A 384 12.07 27.13 8.85
C VAL A 384 11.83 25.75 9.48
N LEU A 385 11.26 24.83 8.71
CA LEU A 385 11.04 23.46 9.17
C LEU A 385 12.39 22.73 9.32
N PRO A 386 12.66 22.08 10.46
CA PRO A 386 13.91 21.33 10.64
C PRO A 386 14.12 20.31 9.52
N GLY A 387 15.24 20.45 8.81
CA GLY A 387 15.60 19.64 7.64
C GLY A 387 14.74 19.89 6.40
N GLY A 388 13.74 20.78 6.46
CA GLY A 388 12.83 21.12 5.35
C GLY A 388 13.39 22.19 4.40
N GLU A 389 14.71 22.18 4.16
CA GLU A 389 15.42 23.15 3.30
C GLU A 389 16.05 22.46 2.09
N HIS A 390 16.17 23.18 0.96
CA HIS A 390 16.78 22.72 -0.28
C HIS A 390 18.23 22.30 -0.11
N ASP A 391 18.90 22.74 0.96
CA ASP A 391 20.25 22.30 1.31
C ASP A 391 20.25 20.84 1.84
N THR A 392 19.19 20.45 2.55
CA THR A 392 19.04 19.13 3.20
C THR A 392 18.25 18.14 2.33
N LEU A 393 17.12 18.58 1.75
CA LEU A 393 16.26 17.80 0.86
C LEU A 393 16.55 18.18 -0.59
N ASN A 394 17.73 17.79 -1.05
CA ASN A 394 18.31 18.19 -2.35
C ASN A 394 18.32 17.06 -3.40
N GLY A 395 17.75 15.90 -3.07
CA GLY A 395 17.78 14.73 -3.94
C GLY A 395 19.05 13.86 -3.87
N LYS A 396 20.00 14.15 -2.97
CA LYS A 396 21.24 13.37 -2.78
C LYS A 396 21.25 12.55 -1.49
N ASP A 397 20.75 13.12 -0.41
CA ASP A 397 20.68 12.48 0.90
C ASP A 397 19.28 11.93 1.17
N TYR A 398 19.16 11.07 2.19
CA TYR A 398 17.86 10.57 2.70
C TYR A 398 16.97 9.94 1.63
N GLY A 399 17.53 9.02 0.83
CA GLY A 399 16.81 8.36 -0.26
C GLY A 399 16.46 9.29 -1.42
N GLY A 400 17.11 10.45 -1.54
CA GLY A 400 16.90 11.37 -2.65
C GLY A 400 15.57 12.11 -2.59
N ILE A 401 15.06 12.37 -1.38
CA ILE A 401 13.86 13.19 -1.16
C ILE A 401 14.18 14.67 -1.40
N THR A 402 13.22 15.35 -2.03
CA THR A 402 13.25 16.80 -2.29
C THR A 402 12.11 17.51 -1.57
N ILE A 403 12.21 18.83 -1.38
CA ILE A 403 11.08 19.62 -0.85
C ILE A 403 9.89 19.53 -1.78
N GLU A 404 10.14 19.50 -3.09
CA GLU A 404 9.13 19.33 -4.13
C GLU A 404 8.30 18.08 -3.89
N ASP A 405 8.93 16.96 -3.49
CA ASP A 405 8.21 15.71 -3.21
C ASP A 405 7.14 15.92 -2.12
N ILE A 406 7.49 16.65 -1.07
CA ILE A 406 6.63 16.93 0.09
C ILE A 406 5.50 17.89 -0.27
N VAL A 407 5.84 18.98 -0.96
CA VAL A 407 4.87 20.01 -1.37
C VAL A 407 3.90 19.45 -2.40
N ILE A 408 4.39 18.76 -3.44
CA ILE A 408 3.55 18.19 -4.50
C ILE A 408 2.58 17.18 -3.92
N SER A 409 3.08 16.23 -3.11
CA SER A 409 2.22 15.21 -2.49
C SER A 409 1.11 15.81 -1.62
N SER A 410 1.44 16.84 -0.83
CA SER A 410 0.48 17.51 0.05
C SER A 410 -0.55 18.33 -0.75
N VAL A 411 -0.09 19.12 -1.73
CA VAL A 411 -0.94 20.00 -2.55
C VAL A 411 -1.86 19.18 -3.46
N ASP A 412 -1.39 18.06 -4.02
CA ASP A 412 -2.22 17.20 -4.85
C ASP A 412 -3.24 16.43 -4.00
N GLY A 413 -2.87 15.96 -2.81
CA GLY A 413 -3.82 15.36 -1.87
C GLY A 413 -4.94 16.33 -1.48
N TRP A 414 -4.56 17.56 -1.14
CA TRP A 414 -5.51 18.65 -0.87
C TRP A 414 -6.40 18.97 -2.08
N THR A 415 -5.82 19.04 -3.28
CA THR A 415 -6.57 19.33 -4.52
C THR A 415 -7.59 18.23 -4.82
N GLN A 416 -7.21 16.96 -4.64
CA GLN A 416 -8.11 15.82 -4.86
C GLN A 416 -9.22 15.76 -3.81
N ASN A 417 -8.97 16.27 -2.61
CA ASN A 417 -9.96 16.40 -1.54
C ASN A 417 -10.75 17.72 -1.62
N ASN A 418 -11.13 18.15 -2.83
CA ASN A 418 -11.92 19.36 -3.06
C ASN A 418 -11.35 20.62 -2.39
N GLN A 419 -10.01 20.72 -2.32
CA GLN A 419 -9.32 21.85 -1.71
C GLN A 419 -9.64 22.01 -0.20
N GLN A 420 -9.86 20.90 0.50
CA GLN A 420 -10.07 20.89 1.94
C GLN A 420 -8.91 20.21 2.68
N ASN A 421 -8.48 20.84 3.78
CA ASN A 421 -7.55 20.22 4.71
C ASN A 421 -8.17 18.98 5.34
N GLY A 422 -7.31 18.04 5.72
CA GLY A 422 -7.77 16.75 6.20
C GLY A 422 -8.10 15.74 5.12
N TYR A 423 -7.41 15.86 3.99
CA TYR A 423 -7.35 14.81 3.00
C TYR A 423 -6.72 13.55 3.60
N PRO A 424 -7.22 12.36 3.23
CA PRO A 424 -6.71 11.11 3.78
C PRO A 424 -5.22 10.96 3.41
N ARG A 425 -4.47 10.30 4.29
CA ARG A 425 -3.20 9.72 3.86
C ARG A 425 -3.49 8.75 2.73
N ALA A 426 -2.54 8.60 1.81
CA ALA A 426 -2.63 7.58 0.78
C ALA A 426 -2.97 6.23 1.44
N ASP A 427 -4.18 5.76 1.17
CA ASP A 427 -4.74 4.53 1.74
C ASP A 427 -4.19 3.33 0.97
N ILE A 428 -3.91 2.24 1.70
CA ILE A 428 -3.41 0.99 1.10
C ILE A 428 -4.35 0.53 0.00
N ASP A 429 -5.67 0.62 0.20
CA ASP A 429 -6.63 0.21 -0.84
C ASP A 429 -6.61 1.16 -2.05
N SER A 430 -6.38 2.47 -1.85
CA SER A 430 -6.21 3.42 -2.96
C SER A 430 -4.91 3.20 -3.73
N ILE A 431 -3.82 2.84 -3.05
CA ILE A 431 -2.55 2.50 -3.67
C ILE A 431 -2.74 1.18 -4.44
N VAL A 432 -3.42 0.20 -3.83
CA VAL A 432 -3.84 -1.06 -4.47
C VAL A 432 -4.61 -0.84 -5.75
N ASN A 433 -5.63 0.00 -5.69
CA ASN A 433 -6.47 0.29 -6.84
C ASN A 433 -5.76 1.14 -7.92
N SER A 434 -4.61 1.75 -7.60
CA SER A 434 -3.78 2.46 -8.58
C SER A 434 -2.83 1.55 -9.36
N PHE A 435 -2.66 0.29 -8.95
CA PHE A 435 -1.78 -0.66 -9.62
C PHE A 435 -2.28 -1.02 -11.02
N GLY A 436 -1.35 -1.03 -11.97
CA GLY A 436 -1.61 -1.28 -13.38
C GLY A 436 -2.09 -0.04 -14.16
N GLY A 437 -2.32 1.07 -13.46
CA GLY A 437 -2.49 2.40 -14.06
C GLY A 437 -1.17 3.00 -14.56
N ASP A 438 -1.26 4.10 -15.30
CA ASP A 438 -0.09 4.77 -15.88
C ASP A 438 0.74 5.57 -14.84
N ASN A 439 0.20 5.77 -13.62
CA ASN A 439 0.84 6.50 -12.53
C ASN A 439 1.35 5.53 -11.46
N VAL A 440 2.67 5.40 -11.34
CA VAL A 440 3.30 4.63 -10.27
C VAL A 440 3.22 5.44 -8.97
N PRO A 441 2.65 4.91 -7.88
CA PRO A 441 2.73 5.54 -6.58
C PRO A 441 4.19 5.75 -6.23
N SER A 442 4.56 6.98 -5.95
CA SER A 442 5.87 7.38 -5.43
C SER A 442 5.67 8.19 -4.15
N VAL A 443 6.74 8.75 -3.58
CA VAL A 443 6.59 9.73 -2.49
C VAL A 443 5.82 11.00 -2.89
N ARG A 444 5.63 11.25 -4.20
CA ARG A 444 4.76 12.32 -4.73
C ARG A 444 3.28 11.95 -4.80
N THR A 445 2.92 10.70 -4.49
CA THR A 445 1.53 10.26 -4.49
C THR A 445 0.70 11.22 -3.63
N PRO A 446 -0.45 11.71 -4.13
CA PRO A 446 -1.35 12.57 -3.37
C PRO A 446 -1.62 12.00 -1.97
N GLY A 447 -1.29 12.76 -0.93
CA GLY A 447 -1.50 12.33 0.46
C GLY A 447 -0.44 11.40 1.06
N PHE A 448 0.65 11.07 0.34
CA PHE A 448 1.82 10.41 0.96
C PHE A 448 2.42 11.28 2.07
N PHE A 449 2.69 12.55 1.75
CA PHE A 449 2.81 13.63 2.72
C PHE A 449 1.44 14.30 2.86
N ASN A 450 1.00 14.50 4.11
CA ASN A 450 -0.34 14.99 4.40
C ASN A 450 -0.31 16.29 5.23
N LEU A 451 0.47 17.27 4.78
CA LEU A 451 0.62 18.55 5.46
C LEU A 451 -0.59 19.48 5.22
N PRO A 452 -1.09 20.21 6.23
CA PRO A 452 -2.17 21.17 6.01
C PRO A 452 -1.71 22.30 5.08
N ILE A 453 -2.61 22.73 4.20
CA ILE A 453 -2.41 23.82 3.24
C ILE A 453 -3.08 25.08 3.79
N CYS A 454 -2.28 26.14 3.95
CA CYS A 454 -2.73 27.46 4.39
C CYS A 454 -2.83 28.39 3.18
N LEU A 455 -4.01 28.98 2.95
CA LEU A 455 -4.21 29.97 1.87
C LEU A 455 -4.11 31.42 2.38
N ASN A 456 -4.61 31.67 3.59
CA ASN A 456 -4.62 33.00 4.20
C ASN A 456 -3.43 33.18 5.13
N ALA A 457 -2.41 33.89 4.64
CA ALA A 457 -1.18 34.21 5.37
C ALA A 457 -1.45 34.87 6.73
N GLY A 458 -2.25 35.94 6.74
CA GLY A 458 -2.52 36.70 7.96
C GLY A 458 -3.31 35.89 8.99
N LYS A 459 -4.26 35.06 8.55
CA LYS A 459 -5.01 34.19 9.46
C LYS A 459 -4.12 33.11 10.08
N ALA A 460 -3.24 32.50 9.31
CA ALA A 460 -2.28 31.53 9.82
C ALA A 460 -1.30 32.19 10.81
N GLU A 461 -0.81 33.39 10.50
CA GLU A 461 0.05 34.17 11.41
C GLU A 461 -0.66 34.51 12.72
N ASP A 462 -1.92 34.94 12.68
CA ASP A 462 -2.74 35.18 13.87
C ASP A 462 -2.94 33.89 14.68
N ASN A 463 -3.27 32.78 14.03
CA ASN A 463 -3.43 31.48 14.70
C ASN A 463 -2.14 31.03 15.39
N ILE A 464 -0.98 31.32 14.78
CA ILE A 464 0.33 31.10 15.39
C ILE A 464 0.49 32.04 16.57
N ARG A 465 0.52 33.35 16.33
CA ARG A 465 0.77 34.38 17.33
C ARG A 465 -0.08 34.26 18.60
N TYR A 466 -1.35 33.91 18.44
CA TYR A 466 -2.31 33.81 19.55
C TYR A 466 -2.57 32.36 20.01
N GLY A 467 -1.98 31.36 19.35
CA GLY A 467 -2.20 29.94 19.64
C GLY A 467 -3.64 29.47 19.41
N TRP A 468 -4.40 30.16 18.57
CA TRP A 468 -5.81 29.82 18.33
C TRP A 468 -5.94 28.51 17.56
N GLY A 469 -6.71 27.58 18.12
CA GLY A 469 -6.95 26.28 17.48
C GLY A 469 -5.72 25.36 17.47
N ASN A 470 -4.72 25.60 18.32
CA ASN A 470 -3.49 24.81 18.41
C ASN A 470 -3.67 23.32 18.77
N ASN A 471 -4.88 22.93 19.19
CA ASN A 471 -5.27 21.55 19.41
C ASN A 471 -5.75 20.85 18.12
N SER A 472 -5.89 21.59 17.01
CA SER A 472 -6.27 21.04 15.72
C SER A 472 -5.09 20.38 15.01
N PRO A 473 -5.28 19.22 14.36
CA PRO A 473 -4.25 18.62 13.50
C PRO A 473 -3.95 19.45 12.24
N TYR A 474 -4.78 20.44 11.89
CA TYR A 474 -4.57 21.32 10.73
C TYR A 474 -3.92 22.65 11.11
N TRP A 475 -3.72 22.90 12.40
CA TRP A 475 -3.10 24.13 12.85
C TRP A 475 -1.68 24.27 12.25
N PRO A 476 -1.30 25.47 11.76
CA PRO A 476 -1.96 26.77 11.93
C PRO A 476 -3.01 27.13 10.88
N CYS A 477 -3.28 26.25 9.94
CA CYS A 477 -4.25 26.49 8.88
C CYS A 477 -5.68 26.45 9.40
N GLU A 478 -6.59 26.98 8.60
CA GLU A 478 -8.01 26.92 8.91
C GLU A 478 -8.49 25.47 8.89
N ASN A 479 -9.35 25.14 9.86
CA ASN A 479 -9.99 23.84 9.91
C ASN A 479 -10.92 23.67 8.71
N PRO A 480 -11.05 22.45 8.17
CA PRO A 480 -12.06 22.18 7.16
C PRO A 480 -13.47 22.42 7.72
N GLU A 481 -14.40 22.72 6.83
CA GLU A 481 -15.81 22.88 7.18
C GLU A 481 -16.33 21.60 7.88
N GLY A 482 -17.07 21.76 8.99
CA GLY A 482 -17.58 20.64 9.78
C GLY A 482 -16.59 20.01 10.77
N TYR A 483 -15.34 20.45 10.85
CA TYR A 483 -14.38 19.97 11.86
C TYR A 483 -14.87 20.23 13.29
N THR A 484 -14.83 19.19 14.14
CA THR A 484 -15.01 19.33 15.59
C THR A 484 -13.80 18.75 16.32
N SER A 485 -13.20 19.53 17.22
CA SER A 485 -12.02 19.10 17.98
C SER A 485 -12.31 18.03 19.04
N THR A 486 -13.57 17.63 19.20
CA THR A 486 -14.03 16.68 20.22
C THR A 486 -14.40 15.32 19.66
N GLY A 487 -14.47 15.10 18.34
CA GLY A 487 -14.95 13.85 17.75
C GLY A 487 -16.45 13.58 17.99
N THR A 488 -16.92 12.38 17.63
CA THR A 488 -18.32 11.95 17.83
C THR A 488 -18.43 11.04 19.06
N ASN A 489 -19.33 11.33 20.01
CA ASN A 489 -19.60 10.39 21.09
C ASN A 489 -20.65 9.36 20.69
N LEU A 490 -20.35 8.09 20.94
CA LEU A 490 -21.27 6.97 20.80
C LEU A 490 -21.79 6.58 22.17
N HIS A 491 -23.10 6.69 22.39
CA HIS A 491 -23.75 6.30 23.63
C HIS A 491 -24.43 4.94 23.50
N VAL A 492 -24.24 4.08 24.49
CA VAL A 492 -24.96 2.80 24.55
C VAL A 492 -26.25 3.00 25.33
N LYS A 493 -27.42 2.85 24.70
CA LYS A 493 -28.71 3.02 25.40
C LYS A 493 -29.13 1.79 26.19
N LYS A 494 -28.74 0.59 25.74
CA LYS A 494 -29.11 -0.68 26.38
C LYS A 494 -28.05 -1.76 26.18
N GLY A 495 -27.89 -2.61 27.19
CA GLY A 495 -26.94 -3.71 27.15
C GLY A 495 -25.47 -3.24 27.17
N CYS A 496 -24.60 -4.11 26.69
CA CYS A 496 -23.17 -3.87 26.56
C CYS A 496 -22.68 -4.26 25.18
N ILE A 497 -21.74 -3.47 24.66
CA ILE A 497 -21.10 -3.65 23.35
C ILE A 497 -19.59 -3.42 23.48
N LEU A 498 -18.85 -3.82 22.46
CA LEU A 498 -17.49 -3.33 22.24
C LEU A 498 -17.50 -2.29 21.14
N ILE A 499 -16.82 -1.18 21.35
CA ILE A 499 -16.56 -0.16 20.33
C ILE A 499 -15.05 -0.05 20.18
N ASN A 500 -14.50 -0.46 19.02
CA ASN A 500 -13.06 -0.57 18.79
C ASN A 500 -12.34 -1.25 19.98
N ASP A 501 -12.85 -2.43 20.36
CA ASP A 501 -12.37 -3.27 21.47
C ASP A 501 -12.54 -2.68 22.88
N ALA A 502 -13.17 -1.52 23.03
CA ALA A 502 -13.46 -0.94 24.34
C ALA A 502 -14.85 -1.34 24.85
N LYS A 503 -14.90 -1.93 26.06
CA LYS A 503 -16.14 -2.30 26.76
C LYS A 503 -16.99 -1.06 27.07
N ARG A 504 -18.24 -1.05 26.62
CA ARG A 504 -19.20 0.03 26.89
C ARG A 504 -20.57 -0.55 27.21
N CYS A 505 -21.17 -0.06 28.28
CA CYS A 505 -22.49 -0.50 28.72
C CYS A 505 -23.39 0.70 28.98
N ALA A 506 -24.69 0.49 28.92
CA ALA A 506 -25.66 1.53 29.24
C ALA A 506 -25.50 2.09 30.67
N ASN A 507 -25.07 1.22 31.60
CA ASN A 507 -24.99 1.56 33.02
C ASN A 507 -23.57 1.91 33.49
N TRP A 508 -22.53 1.69 32.68
CA TRP A 508 -21.14 1.97 33.04
C TRP A 508 -20.23 2.07 31.81
N GLY A 509 -19.13 2.82 31.93
CA GLY A 509 -18.18 3.07 30.83
C GLY A 509 -18.44 4.34 30.03
N GLY A 510 -19.58 5.01 30.25
CA GLY A 510 -19.90 6.31 29.63
C GLY A 510 -20.02 6.24 28.10
N ALA A 511 -20.02 7.41 27.46
CA ALA A 511 -19.95 7.47 26.01
C ALA A 511 -18.56 7.07 25.51
N TYR A 512 -18.49 6.39 24.37
CA TYR A 512 -17.23 6.17 23.68
C TYR A 512 -16.99 7.31 22.70
N ASN A 513 -15.92 8.06 22.90
CA ASN A 513 -15.54 9.09 21.96
C ASN A 513 -14.79 8.45 20.78
N VAL A 514 -15.38 8.52 19.60
CA VAL A 514 -14.67 8.27 18.34
C VAL A 514 -14.00 9.57 17.98
N ALA A 515 -12.69 9.64 18.25
CA ALA A 515 -11.88 10.78 17.86
C ALA A 515 -12.05 11.01 16.36
N ASP A 516 -12.06 12.27 15.95
CA ASP A 516 -12.14 12.64 14.54
C ASP A 516 -11.05 11.93 13.74
N GLN A 517 -11.49 11.12 12.77
CA GLN A 517 -10.62 10.24 11.99
C GLN A 517 -10.03 10.92 10.77
N ASN A 518 -10.35 12.20 10.55
CA ASN A 518 -9.82 12.96 9.43
C ASN A 518 -10.19 12.35 8.06
N THR A 519 -11.44 11.88 7.95
CA THR A 519 -12.02 11.26 6.76
C THR A 519 -13.41 11.84 6.53
N ALA A 520 -13.95 11.76 5.30
CA ALA A 520 -15.29 12.28 4.98
C ALA A 520 -16.39 11.69 5.89
N ASN A 521 -16.20 10.44 6.31
CA ASN A 521 -17.01 9.77 7.31
C ASN A 521 -16.16 9.34 8.50
N SER A 522 -16.66 9.50 9.72
CA SER A 522 -16.14 8.79 10.88
C SER A 522 -16.61 7.34 10.88
N THR A 523 -15.78 6.44 11.41
CA THR A 523 -16.03 5.00 11.43
C THR A 523 -15.75 4.39 12.79
N ALA A 524 -16.47 3.33 13.14
CA ALA A 524 -16.15 2.52 14.31
C ALA A 524 -16.58 1.08 14.10
N THR A 525 -15.80 0.13 14.61
CA THR A 525 -16.21 -1.26 14.68
C THR A 525 -16.99 -1.47 15.97
N ILE A 526 -18.24 -1.89 15.84
CA ILE A 526 -19.14 -2.18 16.95
C ILE A 526 -19.44 -3.67 16.96
N TYR A 527 -19.04 -4.35 18.03
CA TYR A 527 -19.51 -5.70 18.29
C TYR A 527 -20.71 -5.64 19.22
N ALA A 528 -21.80 -6.33 18.87
CA ALA A 528 -23.06 -6.27 19.60
C ALA A 528 -23.76 -7.63 19.66
N MET A 529 -24.88 -7.71 20.39
CA MET A 529 -25.62 -8.96 20.64
C MET A 529 -24.82 -9.99 21.44
N PHE A 530 -24.08 -9.54 22.46
CA PHE A 530 -23.44 -10.39 23.47
C PHE A 530 -24.49 -11.07 24.36
N LYS A 531 -24.20 -12.29 24.83
CA LYS A 531 -25.13 -13.06 25.68
C LYS A 531 -24.90 -12.73 27.15
N GLY A 532 -25.49 -11.63 27.63
CA GLY A 532 -25.32 -11.15 29.01
C GLY A 532 -25.96 -12.00 30.13
N THR A 533 -26.42 -13.24 29.87
CA THR A 533 -27.18 -14.06 30.83
C THR A 533 -26.70 -15.52 30.92
N SER A 534 -25.47 -15.86 30.54
CA SER A 534 -24.95 -17.23 30.74
C SER A 534 -24.48 -17.47 32.17
N GLU A 535 -24.77 -18.66 32.73
CA GLU A 535 -24.34 -19.10 34.08
C GLU A 535 -22.80 -19.14 34.24
N LYS A 536 -22.05 -18.96 33.15
CA LYS A 536 -20.61 -18.68 33.14
C LYS A 536 -20.36 -17.54 32.16
N LEU A 537 -20.02 -16.37 32.68
CA LEU A 537 -19.47 -15.27 31.90
C LEU A 537 -18.04 -15.67 31.53
N VAL A 538 -17.77 -15.77 30.24
CA VAL A 538 -16.46 -16.10 29.68
C VAL A 538 -15.75 -14.80 29.31
N ASP A 539 -14.42 -14.77 29.43
CA ASP A 539 -13.62 -13.57 29.14
C ASP A 539 -13.73 -13.14 27.67
N LYS A 540 -13.95 -14.10 26.77
CA LYS A 540 -14.13 -13.88 25.33
C LYS A 540 -15.33 -14.66 24.80
N GLU A 541 -16.08 -14.06 23.88
CA GLU A 541 -17.15 -14.74 23.15
C GLU A 541 -17.22 -14.28 21.69
N VAL A 542 -17.98 -15.01 20.86
CA VAL A 542 -18.29 -14.60 19.49
C VAL A 542 -19.67 -13.90 19.52
N PRO A 543 -19.73 -12.55 19.54
CA PRO A 543 -20.98 -11.81 19.56
C PRO A 543 -21.80 -12.05 18.29
N GLY A 544 -23.11 -11.81 18.34
CA GLY A 544 -23.99 -12.03 17.20
C GLY A 544 -23.80 -11.05 16.04
N CYS A 545 -23.19 -9.88 16.29
CA CYS A 545 -23.04 -8.82 15.30
C CYS A 545 -21.65 -8.17 15.34
N LYS A 546 -21.12 -7.87 14.14
CA LYS A 546 -20.00 -6.95 13.90
C LYS A 546 -20.46 -5.92 12.89
N LEU A 547 -20.72 -4.71 13.35
CA LEU A 547 -21.10 -3.57 12.55
C LEU A 547 -19.88 -2.69 12.33
N VAL A 548 -19.45 -2.53 11.08
CA VAL A 548 -18.46 -1.50 10.71
C VAL A 548 -19.25 -0.25 10.37
N ALA A 549 -19.53 0.56 11.39
CA ALA A 549 -20.38 1.73 11.26
C ALA A 549 -19.62 2.88 10.58
N SER A 550 -20.32 3.65 9.75
CA SER A 550 -19.75 4.82 9.07
C SER A 550 -20.77 5.95 8.93
N TRP A 551 -20.49 7.12 9.51
CA TRP A 551 -21.36 8.30 9.48
C TRP A 551 -20.61 9.53 8.97
N PRO A 552 -21.30 10.49 8.34
CA PRO A 552 -20.64 11.70 7.89
C PRO A 552 -20.02 12.46 9.05
N ARG A 553 -18.83 13.02 8.80
CA ARG A 553 -17.96 13.60 9.83
C ARG A 553 -18.60 14.74 10.61
N GLU A 554 -19.51 15.48 9.99
CA GLU A 554 -20.22 16.62 10.58
C GLU A 554 -21.30 16.22 11.59
N TRP A 555 -21.53 14.92 11.80
CA TRP A 555 -22.61 14.45 12.67
C TRP A 555 -22.22 14.53 14.14
N GLY A 556 -23.18 15.01 14.94
CA GLY A 556 -23.07 15.03 16.39
C GLY A 556 -23.18 13.64 17.01
N ASP A 557 -23.33 13.60 18.35
CA ASP A 557 -23.36 12.34 19.10
C ASP A 557 -24.43 11.35 18.60
N LEU A 558 -24.04 10.08 18.53
CA LEU A 558 -24.89 8.97 18.07
C LEU A 558 -25.25 8.04 19.23
N ASP A 559 -26.36 7.33 19.07
CA ASP A 559 -26.91 6.41 20.05
C ASP A 559 -26.99 4.99 19.47
N PHE A 560 -26.39 4.02 20.16
CA PHE A 560 -26.60 2.60 19.89
C PHE A 560 -27.80 2.11 20.69
N THR A 561 -28.89 1.79 19.99
CA THR A 561 -30.22 1.58 20.58
C THR A 561 -30.55 0.11 20.77
N GLU A 562 -31.69 -0.15 21.42
CA GLU A 562 -32.13 -1.50 21.77
C GLU A 562 -32.47 -2.39 20.56
N ASP A 563 -32.68 -1.79 19.40
CA ASP A 563 -32.90 -2.50 18.14
C ASP A 563 -31.59 -2.98 17.48
N ASN A 564 -30.46 -2.87 18.19
CA ASN A 564 -29.11 -3.14 17.69
C ASN A 564 -28.74 -2.26 16.48
N CYS A 565 -29.11 -0.99 16.56
CA CYS A 565 -28.83 0.01 15.53
C CYS A 565 -28.04 1.18 16.11
N LEU A 566 -27.09 1.69 15.34
CA LEU A 566 -26.50 2.99 15.55
C LEU A 566 -27.35 4.03 14.82
N GLU A 567 -27.92 4.97 15.56
CA GLU A 567 -28.76 6.04 15.02
C GLU A 567 -28.41 7.39 15.60
N ASP A 568 -28.74 8.45 14.87
CA ASP A 568 -28.69 9.80 15.39
C ASP A 568 -30.00 10.16 16.10
N ARG A 569 -29.98 11.24 16.89
CA ARG A 569 -31.15 11.66 17.67
C ARG A 569 -32.32 12.17 16.81
N SER A 570 -32.09 12.51 15.55
CA SER A 570 -33.14 12.89 14.60
C SER A 570 -33.65 11.72 13.74
N GLN A 571 -33.05 10.54 13.88
CA GLN A 571 -33.37 9.31 13.12
C GLN A 571 -33.20 9.44 11.60
N LEU A 572 -32.41 10.40 11.13
CA LEU A 572 -32.06 10.56 9.72
C LEU A 572 -30.92 9.63 9.31
N TYR A 573 -30.13 9.14 10.26
CA TYR A 573 -29.12 8.10 10.06
C TYR A 573 -29.43 6.90 10.93
N LYS A 574 -29.33 5.72 10.32
CA LYS A 574 -29.52 4.45 11.00
C LYS A 574 -28.73 3.36 10.30
N GLN A 575 -27.87 2.68 11.05
CA GLN A 575 -27.17 1.46 10.61
C GLN A 575 -27.40 0.36 11.62
N CYS A 576 -27.92 -0.78 11.18
CA CYS A 576 -28.38 -1.86 12.06
C CYS A 576 -27.62 -3.15 11.83
N CYS A 577 -27.48 -3.93 12.90
CA CYS A 577 -27.13 -5.34 12.80
C CYS A 577 -28.18 -6.10 11.98
N ASN A 578 -27.74 -6.87 11.00
CA ASN A 578 -28.58 -7.69 10.13
C ASN A 578 -27.87 -9.01 9.77
N ALA A 579 -28.39 -9.76 8.79
CA ALA A 579 -27.81 -11.05 8.38
C ALA A 579 -26.39 -10.93 7.78
N GLU A 580 -26.04 -9.80 7.20
CA GLU A 580 -24.74 -9.51 6.58
C GLU A 580 -23.69 -9.09 7.61
N THR A 581 -24.10 -8.55 8.76
CA THR A 581 -23.21 -8.16 9.85
C THR A 581 -22.93 -9.30 10.84
N LYS A 582 -23.16 -10.56 10.44
CA LYS A 582 -22.95 -11.71 11.30
C LYS A 582 -21.45 -11.84 11.60
N ASN A 583 -21.11 -11.97 12.88
CA ASN A 583 -19.73 -12.02 13.31
C ASN A 583 -19.23 -13.46 13.53
N THR A 584 -17.96 -13.68 13.20
CA THR A 584 -17.22 -14.91 13.51
C THR A 584 -16.01 -14.66 14.40
N ASP A 585 -15.69 -13.39 14.69
CA ASP A 585 -14.52 -13.00 15.44
C ASP A 585 -14.69 -13.30 16.94
N LEU A 586 -13.68 -13.87 17.56
CA LEU A 586 -13.60 -14.08 19.01
C LEU A 586 -13.07 -12.80 19.67
N VAL A 587 -13.90 -12.11 20.43
CA VAL A 587 -13.59 -10.80 21.05
C VAL A 587 -13.86 -10.82 22.55
N ASP A 588 -13.40 -9.79 23.26
CA ASP A 588 -13.62 -9.67 24.70
C ASP A 588 -15.12 -9.57 25.01
N ASN A 589 -15.57 -10.34 26.00
CA ASN A 589 -16.93 -10.23 26.46
C ASN A 589 -17.05 -8.99 27.35
N PRO A 590 -17.88 -7.98 27.00
CA PRO A 590 -18.06 -6.82 27.86
C PRO A 590 -18.79 -7.15 29.17
N TYR A 591 -19.44 -8.32 29.25
CA TYR A 591 -19.97 -8.89 30.50
C TYR A 591 -18.98 -9.82 31.21
N GLY A 592 -17.89 -10.22 30.55
CA GLY A 592 -16.83 -11.02 31.15
C GLY A 592 -16.04 -10.24 32.20
N PRO A 593 -15.42 -10.94 33.17
CA PRO A 593 -14.69 -10.33 34.30
C PRO A 593 -13.51 -9.42 33.88
#